data_AF-A0A3B9V4Y7-F1
#
_entry.id   AF-A0A3B9V4Y7-F1
#
_cell.length_a   1.000
_cell.length_b   1.000
_cell.length_c   1.000
_cell.angle_alpha   90.00
_cell.angle_beta   90.00
_cell.angle_gamma   90.00
#
_symmetry.space_group_name_H-M   'P 1'
#
loop_
_entity.id
_entity.type
_entity.pdbx_description
1 polymer ?
#
loop_
_entity_poly.entity_id
_entity_poly.type
_entity_poly.pdbx_seq_one_letter_code
_entity_poly.pdbx_strand_id
1 'polypeptide(L)'
;MDVARGLPRVGFVRLECPKALVDSKGILGRLRAKGYDISDSFDGAELVIVNTCGFIEPAVEESLGAIEEALAENGNVIVTVCLGTKAHDLRQRFPRLLAVTDPHVPDDVMQAVHHALPSVHEPFESLRPAGGIKLTSRHYAYIKIAEGCNHRCTFCIIHSLRGRLVSRPIADVLPETDALVSAGESPEIDGVVRLTNPGALPIDDWARVRITDSDSHDLTARVI
;
A
#
# COMPACT_ATOMS: atom_id res chain seq x y z
N MET A 1 24.83 -16.52 -20.47
CA MET A 1 23.75 -16.12 -19.54
C MET A 1 24.10 -16.77 -18.22
N ASP A 2 24.44 -15.95 -17.23
CA ASP A 2 25.06 -16.41 -15.99
C ASP A 2 23.97 -16.89 -15.01
N VAL A 3 23.81 -18.21 -14.91
CA VAL A 3 22.79 -18.89 -14.09
C VAL A 3 23.18 -18.89 -12.59
N ALA A 4 24.31 -18.27 -12.23
CA ALA A 4 24.89 -18.32 -10.88
C ALA A 4 24.44 -17.19 -9.94
N ARG A 5 23.86 -16.09 -10.44
CA ARG A 5 23.38 -15.00 -9.58
C ARG A 5 21.96 -15.34 -9.13
N GLY A 6 21.75 -15.51 -7.82
CA GLY A 6 20.43 -15.68 -7.22
C GLY A 6 19.48 -14.52 -7.57
N LEU A 7 18.19 -14.69 -7.30
CA LEU A 7 17.19 -13.64 -7.58
C LEU A 7 17.61 -12.32 -6.88
N PRO A 8 17.54 -11.17 -7.55
CA PRO A 8 17.92 -9.91 -6.93
C PRO A 8 17.05 -9.64 -5.70
N ARG A 9 17.69 -9.29 -4.59
CA ARG A 9 17.00 -9.19 -3.29
C ARG A 9 16.69 -7.74 -2.94
N VAL A 10 15.42 -7.47 -2.65
CA VAL A 10 14.90 -6.15 -2.24
C VAL A 10 14.42 -6.21 -0.80
N GLY A 11 14.99 -5.38 0.06
CA GLY A 11 14.49 -5.15 1.42
C GLY A 11 13.32 -4.18 1.40
N PHE A 12 12.24 -4.48 2.13
CA PHE A 12 11.05 -3.62 2.16
C PHE A 12 10.64 -3.30 3.59
N VAL A 13 11.00 -2.09 4.03
CA VAL A 13 10.66 -1.57 5.37
C VAL A 13 9.41 -0.72 5.27
N ARG A 14 8.48 -0.90 6.21
CA ARG A 14 7.18 -0.23 6.23
C ARG A 14 6.92 0.36 7.59
N LEU A 15 6.25 1.51 7.58
CA LEU A 15 5.60 2.04 8.76
C LEU A 15 4.09 1.80 8.71
N GLU A 16 3.51 1.54 9.87
CA GLU A 16 2.17 0.96 9.97
C GLU A 16 1.07 2.02 9.86
N CYS A 17 0.36 2.02 8.73
CA CYS A 17 -1.03 2.44 8.68
C CYS A 17 -1.82 1.56 7.69
N PRO A 18 -3.14 1.36 7.86
CA PRO A 18 -3.93 0.49 7.00
C PRO A 18 -3.83 0.80 5.50
N LYS A 19 -3.79 2.10 5.14
CA LYS A 19 -3.71 2.53 3.75
C LYS A 19 -2.32 2.24 3.15
N ALA A 20 -1.24 2.54 3.87
CA ALA A 20 0.12 2.20 3.43
C ALA A 20 0.34 0.68 3.34
N LEU A 21 -0.36 -0.11 4.17
CA LEU A 21 -0.35 -1.57 4.07
C LEU A 21 -0.93 -2.05 2.73
N VAL A 22 -2.10 -1.53 2.33
CA VAL A 22 -2.71 -1.85 1.03
C VAL A 22 -1.81 -1.42 -0.13
N ASP A 23 -1.24 -0.21 -0.05
CA ASP A 23 -0.29 0.28 -1.07
C ASP A 23 0.94 -0.63 -1.19
N SER A 24 1.46 -1.10 -0.05
CA SER A 24 2.57 -2.05 0.00
C SER A 24 2.23 -3.41 -0.62
N LYS A 25 1.00 -3.92 -0.45
CA LYS A 25 0.56 -5.17 -1.09
C LYS A 25 0.71 -5.07 -2.61
N GLY A 26 0.35 -3.94 -3.20
CA GLY A 26 0.48 -3.67 -4.64
C GLY A 26 1.93 -3.66 -5.11
N ILE A 27 2.81 -2.95 -4.41
CA ILE A 27 4.24 -2.85 -4.75
C ILE A 27 4.92 -4.22 -4.62
N LEU A 28 4.76 -4.88 -3.47
CA LEU A 28 5.36 -6.19 -3.21
C LEU A 28 4.88 -7.26 -4.20
N GLY A 29 3.58 -7.24 -4.55
CA GLY A 29 3.01 -8.14 -5.55
C GLY A 29 3.67 -8.00 -6.92
N ARG A 30 3.96 -6.76 -7.33
CA ARG A 30 4.67 -6.46 -8.59
C ARG A 30 6.15 -6.87 -8.51
N LEU A 31 6.82 -6.61 -7.40
CA LEU A 31 8.20 -7.06 -7.18
C LEU A 31 8.33 -8.59 -7.30
N ARG A 32 7.47 -9.36 -6.61
CA ARG A 32 7.46 -10.82 -6.76
C ARG A 32 7.19 -11.26 -8.20
N ALA A 33 6.20 -10.65 -8.85
CA ALA A 33 5.86 -10.99 -10.24
C ALA A 33 7.00 -10.72 -11.24
N LYS A 34 7.88 -9.75 -10.94
CA LYS A 34 9.07 -9.43 -11.74
C LYS A 34 10.34 -10.18 -11.31
N GLY A 35 10.21 -11.16 -10.41
CA GLY A 35 11.30 -12.07 -10.05
C GLY A 35 12.26 -11.52 -8.99
N TYR A 36 11.87 -10.52 -8.21
CA TYR A 36 12.65 -10.06 -7.06
C TYR A 36 12.40 -10.99 -5.86
N ASP A 37 13.46 -11.32 -5.13
CA ASP A 37 13.32 -11.84 -3.79
C ASP A 37 13.10 -10.70 -2.80
N ILE A 38 12.23 -10.92 -1.81
CA ILE A 38 11.80 -9.86 -0.90
C ILE A 38 12.18 -10.22 0.52
N SER A 39 12.88 -9.30 1.18
CA SER A 39 13.22 -9.35 2.60
C SER A 39 12.39 -8.33 3.38
N ASP A 40 12.06 -8.63 4.63
CA ASP A 40 11.48 -7.70 5.61
C ASP A 40 12.55 -6.87 6.34
N SER A 41 13.84 -7.13 6.08
CA SER A 41 14.99 -6.42 6.66
C SER A 41 15.98 -5.90 5.63
N PHE A 42 16.99 -5.16 6.09
CA PHE A 42 18.12 -4.68 5.28
C PHE A 42 19.12 -5.79 4.92
N ASP A 43 19.13 -6.89 5.68
CA ASP A 43 20.19 -7.91 5.63
C ASP A 43 20.25 -8.65 4.29
N GLY A 44 21.37 -8.46 3.60
CA GLY A 44 21.63 -9.11 2.31
C GLY A 44 20.72 -8.63 1.19
N ALA A 45 20.03 -7.49 1.35
CA ALA A 45 19.33 -6.83 0.26
C ALA A 45 20.33 -6.08 -0.64
N GLU A 46 20.10 -6.06 -1.95
CA GLU A 46 20.86 -5.25 -2.91
C GLU A 46 20.28 -3.85 -3.09
N LEU A 47 19.00 -3.70 -2.72
CA LEU A 47 18.22 -2.47 -2.77
C LEU A 47 17.22 -2.47 -1.60
N VAL A 48 17.06 -1.33 -0.94
CA VAL A 48 16.06 -1.15 0.12
C VAL A 48 14.99 -0.16 -0.32
N ILE A 49 13.73 -0.52 -0.11
CA ILE A 49 12.59 0.38 -0.23
C ILE A 49 12.05 0.68 1.16
N VAL A 50 11.98 1.96 1.51
CA VAL A 50 11.39 2.43 2.76
C VAL A 50 10.04 3.07 2.44
N ASN A 51 8.94 2.48 2.93
CA ASN A 51 7.59 3.04 2.84
C ASN A 51 7.25 3.82 4.10
N THR A 52 7.20 5.14 3.95
CA THR A 52 7.22 6.10 5.05
C THR A 52 5.90 6.85 5.21
N CYS A 53 5.70 7.46 6.37
CA CYS A 53 4.54 8.30 6.66
C CYS A 53 4.87 9.77 6.43
N GLY A 54 3.98 10.50 5.75
CA GLY A 54 4.10 11.94 5.55
C GLY A 54 3.26 12.80 6.49
N PHE A 55 2.49 12.21 7.40
CA PHE A 55 1.40 12.92 8.11
C PHE A 55 1.60 13.06 9.62
N ILE A 56 1.67 11.94 10.34
CA ILE A 56 1.74 11.93 11.82
C ILE A 56 3.18 12.16 12.26
N GLU A 57 3.43 13.20 13.06
CA GLU A 57 4.78 13.65 13.42
C GLU A 57 5.67 12.55 14.04
N PRO A 58 5.22 11.77 15.04
CA PRO A 58 5.98 10.60 15.51
C PRO A 58 6.37 9.61 14.40
N ALA A 59 5.44 9.31 13.49
CA ALA A 59 5.69 8.40 12.38
C ALA A 59 6.61 9.02 11.31
N VAL A 60 6.64 10.35 11.18
CA VAL A 60 7.59 11.07 10.32
C VAL A 60 9.00 10.98 10.91
N GLU A 61 9.17 11.17 12.22
CA GLU A 61 10.47 11.03 12.88
C GLU A 61 11.01 9.60 12.75
N GLU A 62 10.15 8.61 12.99
CA GLU A 62 10.47 7.19 12.78
C GLU A 62 10.86 6.90 11.32
N SER A 63 10.13 7.49 10.35
CA SER A 63 10.45 7.39 8.92
C SER A 63 11.85 7.90 8.61
N LEU A 64 12.23 9.03 9.19
CA LEU A 64 13.54 9.65 8.96
C LEU A 64 14.66 8.78 9.55
N GLY A 65 14.46 8.21 10.73
CA GLY A 65 15.39 7.26 11.33
C GLY A 65 15.59 6.01 10.47
N ALA A 66 14.50 5.42 9.99
CA ALA A 66 14.56 4.25 9.11
C ALA A 66 15.29 4.53 7.78
N ILE A 67 15.15 5.74 7.23
CA ILE A 67 15.90 6.16 6.03
C ILE A 67 17.39 6.29 6.34
N GLU A 68 17.74 6.90 7.48
CA GLU A 68 19.13 7.08 7.91
C GLU A 68 19.83 5.72 8.11
N GLU A 69 19.16 4.79 8.79
CA GLU A 69 19.64 3.42 9.00
C GLU A 69 19.82 2.66 7.67
N ALA A 70 18.82 2.67 6.80
CA ALA A 70 18.90 2.02 5.48
C ALA A 70 20.05 2.57 4.62
N LEU A 71 20.29 3.88 4.67
CA LEU A 71 21.40 4.53 3.95
C LEU A 71 22.77 4.19 4.53
N ALA A 72 22.85 3.97 5.84
CA ALA A 72 24.07 3.61 6.53
C ALA A 72 24.45 2.13 6.27
N GLU A 73 23.47 1.22 6.31
CA GLU A 73 23.72 -0.22 6.19
C GLU A 73 23.79 -0.71 4.74
N ASN A 74 22.95 -0.17 3.85
CA ASN A 74 22.85 -0.64 2.46
C ASN A 74 23.40 0.36 1.44
N GLY A 75 23.02 1.64 1.58
CA GLY A 75 23.42 2.71 0.68
C GLY A 75 22.62 2.81 -0.63
N ASN A 76 21.95 1.74 -1.08
CA ASN A 76 21.01 1.76 -2.21
C ASN A 76 19.57 1.84 -1.68
N VAL A 77 19.04 3.06 -1.57
CA VAL A 77 17.73 3.28 -0.93
C VAL A 77 16.78 4.05 -1.84
N ILE A 78 15.57 3.52 -2.00
CA ILE A 78 14.41 4.20 -2.59
C ILE A 78 13.42 4.49 -1.47
N VAL A 79 12.89 5.71 -1.45
CA VAL A 79 11.80 6.06 -0.53
C VAL A 79 10.48 6.09 -1.29
N THR A 80 9.49 5.42 -0.73
CA THR A 80 8.08 5.58 -1.07
C THR A 80 7.40 6.33 0.07
N VAL A 81 6.65 7.37 -0.24
CA VAL A 81 5.94 8.15 0.77
C VAL A 81 4.68 8.74 0.18
N CYS A 82 3.62 8.90 0.97
CA CYS A 82 2.40 9.55 0.48
C CYS A 82 2.71 11.03 0.22
N LEU A 83 3.01 11.35 -1.03
CA LEU A 83 3.73 12.56 -1.41
C LEU A 83 2.80 13.74 -1.71
N GLY A 84 2.85 14.72 -0.83
CA GLY A 84 2.63 16.12 -1.20
C GLY A 84 3.96 16.85 -1.44
N THR A 85 4.08 18.07 -0.90
CA THR A 85 5.28 18.94 -0.98
C THR A 85 6.57 18.34 -0.38
N LYS A 86 6.50 17.20 0.32
CA LYS A 86 7.62 16.61 1.08
C LYS A 86 8.64 15.84 0.24
N ALA A 87 8.37 15.55 -1.05
CA ALA A 87 9.34 14.85 -1.92
C ALA A 87 10.65 15.62 -2.05
N HIS A 88 10.50 16.94 -2.24
CA HIS A 88 11.62 17.84 -2.42
C HIS A 88 12.48 17.91 -1.14
N ASP A 89 11.83 18.04 0.02
CA ASP A 89 12.51 18.12 1.32
C ASP A 89 13.30 16.84 1.61
N LEU A 90 12.74 15.66 1.30
CA LEU A 90 13.45 14.39 1.44
C LEU A 90 14.67 14.30 0.52
N ARG A 91 14.57 14.75 -0.74
CA ARG A 91 15.71 14.77 -1.66
C ARG A 91 16.80 15.76 -1.23
N GLN A 92 16.42 16.90 -0.65
CA GLN A 92 17.40 17.86 -0.12
C GLN A 92 18.10 17.32 1.14
N ARG A 93 17.35 16.71 2.05
CA ARG A 93 17.90 16.14 3.30
C ARG A 93 18.75 14.89 3.03
N PHE A 94 18.32 14.04 2.11
CA PHE A 94 18.98 12.77 1.78
C PHE A 94 19.36 12.72 0.29
N PRO A 95 20.39 13.48 -0.14
CA PRO A 95 20.78 13.56 -1.54
C PRO A 95 21.33 12.24 -2.10
N ARG A 96 21.64 11.27 -1.23
CA ARG A 96 22.12 9.93 -1.61
C ARG A 96 20.99 8.96 -1.99
N LEU A 97 19.73 9.32 -1.81
CA LEU A 97 18.61 8.47 -2.22
C LEU A 97 18.63 8.25 -3.73
N LEU A 98 18.37 7.01 -4.15
CA LEU A 98 18.28 6.65 -5.56
C LEU A 98 17.01 7.23 -6.20
N ALA A 99 15.90 7.21 -5.44
CA ALA A 99 14.64 7.81 -5.85
C ALA A 99 13.74 8.13 -4.65
N VAL A 100 12.83 9.07 -4.88
CA VAL A 100 11.68 9.35 -4.00
C VAL A 100 10.44 9.28 -4.88
N THR A 101 9.51 8.38 -4.53
CA THR A 101 8.38 7.95 -5.37
C THR A 101 7.07 7.99 -4.61
N ASP A 102 5.96 8.04 -5.36
CA ASP A 102 4.61 7.99 -4.81
C ASP A 102 4.11 6.53 -4.76
N PRO A 103 3.73 5.99 -3.59
CA PRO A 103 3.20 4.64 -3.48
C PRO A 103 1.85 4.46 -4.21
N HIS A 104 1.15 5.54 -4.54
CA HIS A 104 -0.08 5.52 -5.36
C HIS A 104 0.18 5.26 -6.84
N VAL A 105 1.42 5.38 -7.28
CA VAL A 105 1.85 5.09 -8.65
C VAL A 105 2.86 3.93 -8.60
N PRO A 106 2.40 2.67 -8.42
CA PRO A 106 3.31 1.53 -8.32
C PRO A 106 4.24 1.39 -9.51
N ASP A 107 3.85 1.85 -10.70
CA ASP A 107 4.69 1.83 -11.89
C ASP A 107 5.95 2.70 -11.73
N ASP A 108 5.85 3.86 -11.07
CA ASP A 108 7.00 4.74 -10.79
C ASP A 108 7.98 4.06 -9.82
N VAL A 109 7.44 3.40 -8.80
CA VAL A 109 8.24 2.60 -7.85
C VAL A 109 8.98 1.49 -8.60
N MET A 110 8.26 0.75 -9.45
CA MET A 110 8.86 -0.31 -10.24
C MET A 110 9.90 0.21 -11.23
N GLN A 111 9.68 1.37 -11.85
CA GLN A 111 10.66 2.00 -12.74
C GLN A 111 11.94 2.36 -11.98
N ALA A 112 11.81 2.99 -10.81
CA ALA A 112 12.95 3.30 -9.95
C ALA A 112 13.71 2.03 -9.53
N VAL A 113 12.99 0.97 -9.19
CA VAL A 113 13.59 -0.33 -8.85
C VAL A 113 14.35 -0.92 -10.05
N HIS A 114 13.77 -0.97 -11.24
CA HIS A 114 14.47 -1.54 -12.41
C HIS A 114 15.70 -0.73 -12.82
N HIS A 115 15.67 0.59 -12.67
CA HIS A 115 16.84 1.43 -12.93
C HIS A 115 17.98 1.15 -11.95
N ALA A 116 17.66 0.94 -10.67
CA ALA A 116 18.64 0.67 -9.62
C ALA A 116 19.12 -0.80 -9.62
N LEU A 117 18.21 -1.73 -9.88
CA LEU A 117 18.39 -3.16 -9.79
C LEU A 117 17.60 -3.85 -10.91
N PRO A 118 18.18 -3.98 -12.13
CA PRO A 118 17.51 -4.59 -13.27
C PRO A 118 17.01 -6.00 -12.98
N SER A 119 15.81 -6.34 -13.46
CA SER A 119 15.26 -7.68 -13.28
C SER A 119 16.02 -8.70 -14.14
N VAL A 120 16.14 -9.93 -13.63
CA VAL A 120 16.90 -11.01 -14.29
C VAL A 120 15.99 -11.88 -15.17
N HIS A 121 14.67 -11.70 -15.10
CA HIS A 121 13.71 -12.59 -15.75
C HIS A 121 12.54 -11.87 -16.43
N GLU A 122 11.91 -12.56 -17.38
CA GLU A 122 10.62 -12.16 -17.94
C GLU A 122 9.54 -12.23 -16.84
N PRO A 123 8.64 -11.23 -16.78
CA PRO A 123 7.72 -11.09 -15.66
C PRO A 123 6.61 -12.14 -15.71
N PHE A 124 6.38 -12.83 -14.60
CA PHE A 124 5.28 -13.79 -14.43
C PHE A 124 3.98 -13.08 -14.02
N GLU A 125 3.58 -12.05 -14.77
CA GLU A 125 2.42 -11.23 -14.40
C GLU A 125 1.12 -12.04 -14.33
N SER A 126 1.03 -13.13 -15.11
CA SER A 126 -0.07 -14.08 -15.12
C SER A 126 -0.16 -14.97 -13.88
N LEU A 127 0.94 -15.12 -13.11
CA LEU A 127 1.00 -15.96 -11.90
C LEU A 127 0.72 -15.16 -10.62
N ARG A 128 0.43 -13.86 -10.73
CA ARG A 128 0.13 -13.03 -9.57
C ARG A 128 -1.20 -13.49 -8.95
N PRO A 129 -1.21 -13.87 -7.66
CA PRO A 129 -2.45 -14.23 -6.98
C PRO A 129 -3.45 -13.08 -7.05
N ALA A 130 -4.71 -13.39 -7.35
CA ALA A 130 -5.77 -12.39 -7.44
C ALA A 130 -5.92 -11.58 -6.12
N GLY A 131 -5.69 -12.22 -4.96
CA GLY A 131 -5.71 -11.58 -3.65
C GLY A 131 -4.41 -10.87 -3.26
N GLY A 132 -3.41 -10.86 -4.14
CA GLY A 132 -2.10 -10.24 -3.90
C GLY A 132 -1.25 -10.96 -2.85
N ILE A 133 -0.32 -10.23 -2.25
CA ILE A 133 0.53 -10.73 -1.16
C ILE A 133 -0.16 -10.51 0.17
N LYS A 134 -0.15 -11.54 1.01
CA LYS A 134 -0.66 -11.48 2.37
C LYS A 134 0.31 -10.75 3.29
N LEU A 135 -0.13 -9.63 3.84
CA LEU A 135 0.63 -8.79 4.77
C LEU A 135 -0.04 -8.65 6.14
N THR A 136 -1.23 -9.22 6.32
CA THR A 136 -2.01 -9.21 7.57
C THR A 136 -2.15 -10.63 8.11
N SER A 137 -2.61 -10.74 9.36
CA SER A 137 -2.98 -12.02 9.97
C SER A 137 -4.11 -12.71 9.17
N ARG A 138 -4.37 -13.99 9.46
CA ARG A 138 -5.44 -14.75 8.79
C ARG A 138 -6.84 -14.18 9.04
N HIS A 139 -7.02 -13.47 10.14
CA HIS A 139 -8.35 -13.07 10.61
C HIS A 139 -8.85 -11.74 10.03
N TYR A 140 -8.02 -10.98 9.31
CA TYR A 140 -8.47 -9.74 8.67
C TYR A 140 -7.59 -9.33 7.47
N ALA A 141 -8.11 -8.48 6.59
CA ALA A 141 -7.37 -7.86 5.50
C ALA A 141 -7.95 -6.49 5.14
N TYR A 142 -7.11 -5.46 5.06
CA TYR A 142 -7.58 -4.15 4.61
C TYR A 142 -7.87 -4.13 3.12
N ILE A 143 -9.00 -3.51 2.75
CA ILE A 143 -9.32 -3.10 1.38
C ILE A 143 -9.43 -1.58 1.33
N LYS A 144 -8.69 -0.97 0.41
CA LYS A 144 -8.79 0.47 0.16
C LYS A 144 -9.93 0.73 -0.81
N ILE A 145 -11.03 1.35 -0.36
CA ILE A 145 -12.18 1.69 -1.23
C ILE A 145 -12.12 3.12 -1.79
N ALA A 146 -11.35 4.00 -1.15
CA ALA A 146 -11.19 5.39 -1.55
C ALA A 146 -9.82 5.92 -1.11
N GLU A 147 -9.42 7.03 -1.73
CA GLU A 147 -8.16 7.73 -1.49
C GLU A 147 -8.39 9.24 -1.41
N GLY A 148 -7.59 9.96 -0.61
CA GLY A 148 -7.70 11.42 -0.48
C GLY A 148 -8.82 11.90 0.45
N CYS A 149 -9.05 13.22 0.50
CA CYS A 149 -10.08 13.84 1.34
C CYS A 149 -10.59 15.18 0.78
N ASN A 150 -11.89 15.43 0.89
CA ASN A 150 -12.53 16.69 0.48
C ASN A 150 -12.71 17.70 1.63
N HIS A 151 -12.43 17.30 2.87
CA HIS A 151 -12.51 18.20 4.02
C HIS A 151 -11.35 19.21 4.02
N ARG A 152 -11.66 20.43 4.46
CA ARG A 152 -10.68 21.52 4.62
C ARG A 152 -10.42 21.80 6.10
N CYS A 153 -10.11 20.74 6.85
CA CYS A 153 -9.81 20.87 8.28
C CYS A 153 -8.55 21.71 8.46
N THR A 154 -8.58 22.68 9.37
CA THR A 154 -7.46 23.61 9.62
C THR A 154 -6.19 22.90 10.11
N PHE A 155 -6.33 21.72 10.70
CA PHE A 155 -5.24 20.93 11.28
C PHE A 155 -4.72 19.80 10.38
N CYS A 156 -5.39 19.49 9.26
CA CYS A 156 -5.13 18.29 8.46
C CYS A 156 -4.56 18.64 7.08
N ILE A 157 -3.42 18.04 6.72
CA ILE A 157 -2.75 18.25 5.42
C ILE A 157 -3.06 17.17 4.38
N ILE A 158 -3.98 16.23 4.67
CA ILE A 158 -4.29 15.09 3.79
C ILE A 158 -4.69 15.54 2.37
N HIS A 159 -5.41 16.66 2.23
CA HIS A 159 -5.75 17.20 0.92
C HIS A 159 -4.52 17.50 0.05
N SER A 160 -3.44 17.99 0.66
CA SER A 160 -2.17 18.29 -0.03
C SER A 160 -1.30 17.04 -0.22
N LEU A 161 -1.47 16.01 0.62
CA LEU A 161 -0.66 14.79 0.57
C LEU A 161 -1.23 13.69 -0.34
N ARG A 162 -2.56 13.51 -0.34
CA ARG A 162 -3.26 12.41 -1.03
C ARG A 162 -4.31 12.92 -2.02
N GLY A 163 -4.40 14.24 -2.21
CA GLY A 163 -5.30 14.88 -3.15
C GLY A 163 -6.77 14.93 -2.71
N ARG A 164 -7.62 15.26 -3.68
CA ARG A 164 -9.08 15.22 -3.52
C ARG A 164 -9.55 13.79 -3.34
N LEU A 165 -10.71 13.63 -2.71
CA LEU A 165 -11.30 12.32 -2.52
C LEU A 165 -11.64 11.68 -3.87
N VAL A 166 -11.17 10.45 -4.08
CA VAL A 166 -11.47 9.59 -5.22
C VAL A 166 -11.86 8.21 -4.70
N SER A 167 -13.10 7.78 -4.97
CA SER A 167 -13.56 6.42 -4.68
C SER A 167 -13.20 5.47 -5.81
N ARG A 168 -12.90 4.21 -5.47
CA ARG A 168 -12.77 3.14 -6.44
C ARG A 168 -14.15 2.65 -6.87
N PRO A 169 -14.36 2.35 -8.15
CA PRO A 169 -15.58 1.68 -8.61
C PRO A 169 -15.79 0.35 -7.90
N ILE A 170 -17.04 0.04 -7.55
CA ILE A 170 -17.41 -1.25 -6.93
C ILE A 170 -16.97 -2.46 -7.77
N ALA A 171 -16.95 -2.31 -9.11
CA ALA A 171 -16.48 -3.33 -10.05
C ALA A 171 -15.00 -3.69 -9.86
N ASP A 172 -14.18 -2.79 -9.31
CA ASP A 172 -12.77 -3.04 -9.00
C ASP A 172 -12.58 -3.58 -7.58
N VAL A 173 -13.50 -3.27 -6.66
CA VAL A 173 -13.42 -3.63 -5.24
C VAL A 173 -13.95 -5.05 -4.99
N LEU A 174 -15.06 -5.43 -5.62
CA LEU A 174 -15.67 -6.75 -5.41
C LEU A 174 -14.75 -7.91 -5.78
N PRO A 175 -14.07 -7.93 -6.95
CA PRO A 175 -13.17 -9.03 -7.30
C PRO A 175 -11.99 -9.16 -6.33
N GLU A 176 -11.45 -8.04 -5.84
CA GLU A 176 -10.39 -8.03 -4.83
C GLU A 176 -10.90 -8.63 -3.51
N THR A 177 -12.11 -8.25 -3.12
CA THR A 177 -12.78 -8.77 -1.91
C THR A 177 -12.98 -10.29 -2.01
N ASP A 178 -13.53 -10.77 -3.13
CA ASP A 178 -13.75 -12.20 -3.37
C ASP A 178 -12.45 -13.00 -3.36
N ALA A 179 -11.38 -12.42 -3.93
CA ALA A 179 -10.06 -13.04 -3.94
C ALA A 179 -9.44 -13.13 -2.53
N LEU A 180 -9.61 -12.11 -1.70
CA LEU A 180 -9.16 -12.12 -0.30
C LEU A 180 -9.94 -13.13 0.55
N VAL A 181 -11.27 -13.20 0.39
CA VAL A 181 -12.10 -14.20 1.07
C VAL A 181 -11.72 -15.61 0.65
N SER A 182 -11.49 -15.82 -0.65
CA SER A 182 -11.04 -17.12 -1.19
C SER A 182 -9.66 -17.53 -0.66
N ALA A 183 -8.80 -16.56 -0.32
CA ALA A 183 -7.52 -16.78 0.33
C ALA A 183 -7.62 -17.00 1.86
N GLY A 184 -8.84 -17.03 2.41
CA GLY A 184 -9.09 -17.22 3.84
C GLY A 184 -8.72 -16.00 4.68
N GLU A 185 -8.84 -14.80 4.12
CA GLU A 185 -8.78 -13.52 4.84
C GLU A 185 -10.20 -12.97 5.07
N SER A 186 -10.39 -12.16 6.12
CA SER A 186 -11.65 -11.45 6.37
C SER A 186 -11.50 -9.98 5.98
N PRO A 187 -12.05 -9.52 4.85
CA PRO A 187 -11.92 -8.13 4.44
C PRO A 187 -12.47 -7.16 5.48
N GLU A 188 -11.67 -6.16 5.84
CA GLU A 188 -12.02 -5.05 6.71
C GLU A 188 -11.97 -3.76 5.90
N ILE A 189 -13.00 -2.93 6.08
CA ILE A 189 -13.15 -1.65 5.42
C ILE A 189 -13.13 -0.57 6.51
N ASP A 190 -12.21 0.37 6.36
CA ASP A 190 -12.10 1.58 7.18
C ASP A 190 -13.18 2.59 6.71
N GLY A 191 -14.45 2.34 7.07
CA GLY A 191 -15.64 3.06 6.62
C GLY A 191 -16.94 2.56 7.28
N VAL A 192 -18.10 3.19 7.04
CA VAL A 192 -19.40 2.67 7.55
C VAL A 192 -20.23 2.00 6.45
N VAL A 193 -21.08 1.03 6.83
CA VAL A 193 -22.06 0.44 5.91
C VAL A 193 -23.43 1.06 6.16
N ARG A 194 -23.92 1.88 5.22
CA ARG A 194 -25.25 2.51 5.23
C ARG A 194 -26.31 1.52 4.73
N LEU A 195 -27.33 1.26 5.54
CA LEU A 195 -28.48 0.43 5.14
C LEU A 195 -29.58 1.32 4.55
N THR A 196 -29.92 1.09 3.27
CA THR A 196 -30.99 1.87 2.59
C THR A 196 -32.41 1.49 3.01
N ASN A 197 -32.58 0.31 3.61
CA ASN A 197 -33.84 -0.13 4.22
C ASN A 197 -33.57 -1.17 5.32
N PRO A 198 -33.24 -0.74 6.56
CA PRO A 198 -32.87 -1.64 7.65
C PRO A 198 -34.06 -2.41 8.24
N GLY A 199 -35.30 -2.06 7.92
CA GLY A 199 -36.48 -2.69 8.53
C GLY A 199 -36.50 -2.50 10.06
N ALA A 200 -36.76 -3.58 10.80
CA ALA A 200 -36.84 -3.59 12.27
C ALA A 200 -35.54 -4.10 12.95
N LEU A 201 -34.38 -3.95 12.31
CA LEU A 201 -33.10 -4.36 12.86
C LEU A 201 -32.82 -3.66 14.21
N PRO A 202 -32.65 -4.41 15.31
CA PRO A 202 -32.26 -3.83 16.59
C PRO A 202 -30.86 -3.21 16.51
N ILE A 203 -30.63 -2.16 17.29
CA ILE A 203 -29.29 -1.64 17.54
C ILE A 203 -28.47 -2.74 18.25
N ASP A 204 -27.18 -2.85 17.92
CA ASP A 204 -26.22 -3.83 18.46
C ASP A 204 -26.43 -5.31 18.06
N ASP A 205 -27.20 -5.57 17.00
CA ASP A 205 -27.38 -6.92 16.44
C ASP A 205 -26.62 -7.14 15.12
N TRP A 206 -26.32 -8.40 14.81
CA TRP A 206 -25.64 -8.77 13.56
C TRP A 206 -26.64 -8.87 12.40
N ALA A 207 -26.33 -8.22 11.28
CA ALA A 207 -27.12 -8.31 10.06
C ALA A 207 -26.31 -8.96 8.93
N ARG A 208 -26.95 -9.88 8.18
CA ARG A 208 -26.46 -10.22 6.84
C ARG A 208 -27.00 -9.20 5.86
N VAL A 209 -26.10 -8.66 5.06
CA VAL A 209 -26.42 -7.60 4.10
C VAL A 209 -25.76 -7.91 2.77
N ARG A 210 -26.41 -7.51 1.69
CA ARG A 210 -25.83 -7.48 0.34
C ARG A 210 -25.41 -6.05 0.05
N ILE A 211 -24.13 -5.85 -0.22
CA ILE A 211 -23.60 -4.57 -0.68
C ILE A 211 -24.18 -4.29 -2.07
N THR A 212 -24.79 -3.12 -2.24
CA THR A 212 -25.45 -2.70 -3.48
C THR A 212 -24.75 -1.53 -4.16
N ASP A 213 -24.02 -0.72 -3.40
CA ASP A 213 -23.30 0.45 -3.92
C ASP A 213 -22.18 0.86 -2.96
N SER A 214 -21.32 1.79 -3.37
CA SER A 214 -20.24 2.33 -2.54
C SER A 214 -20.01 3.82 -2.85
N ASP A 215 -19.79 4.62 -1.81
CA ASP A 215 -19.50 6.05 -1.95
C ASP A 215 -18.12 6.46 -1.38
N SER A 216 -18.00 7.75 -1.09
CA SER A 216 -16.83 8.46 -0.59
C SER A 216 -16.11 7.79 0.59
N HIS A 217 -16.84 7.22 1.54
CA HIS A 217 -16.26 6.55 2.72
C HIS A 217 -17.04 5.30 3.12
N ASP A 218 -18.21 5.08 2.51
CA ASP A 218 -19.19 4.17 3.04
C ASP A 218 -19.66 3.19 1.98
N LEU A 219 -20.05 2.01 2.42
CA LEU A 219 -20.78 1.07 1.57
C LEU A 219 -22.27 1.30 1.74
N THR A 220 -23.04 1.14 0.67
CA THR A 220 -24.49 1.05 0.76
C THR A 220 -24.90 -0.41 0.63
N ALA A 221 -25.74 -0.88 1.54
CA ALA A 221 -26.21 -2.25 1.55
C ALA A 221 -27.72 -2.38 1.79
N ARG A 222 -28.25 -3.55 1.44
CA ARG A 222 -29.61 -3.98 1.78
C ARG A 222 -29.56 -5.26 2.58
N VAL A 223 -30.41 -5.37 3.59
CA VAL A 223 -30.55 -6.57 4.42
C VAL A 223 -31.04 -7.74 3.57
N ILE A 224 -30.54 -8.94 3.84
CA ILE A 224 -30.94 -10.19 3.17
C ILE A 224 -31.50 -11.22 4.15
#